data_AF-A0A662NXX9-F1
#
_entry.id   AF-A0A662NXX9-F1
#
_cell.length_a   1.000
_cell.length_b   1.000
_cell.length_c   1.000
_cell.angle_alpha   90.00
_cell.angle_beta   90.00
_cell.angle_gamma   90.00
#
_symmetry.space_group_name_H-M   'P 1'
#
loop_
_entity.id
_entity.type
_entity.pdbx_description
1 polymer ?
#
loop_
_entity_poly.entity_id
_entity_poly.type
_entity_poly.pdbx_seq_one_letter_code
_entity_poly.pdbx_strand_id
1 'polypeptide(L)'
;MGYLNPERKFIDAMSEKVSLGSVIHYHFTAHNREMPRKISEILEEFRGSGLKTEVQYLRSVKTYSPGVKHYALDLEVVGWSRSMREQ
;
A
#
# COMPACT_ATOMS: atom_id res chain seq x y z
N MET A 1 -13.92 -4.16 -11.84
CA MET A 1 -12.52 -4.23 -11.34
C MET A 1 -12.49 -5.31 -10.27
N GLY A 2 -11.97 -6.49 -10.61
CA GLY A 2 -11.89 -7.59 -9.65
C GLY A 2 -10.72 -7.34 -8.72
N TYR A 3 -11.01 -7.00 -7.47
CA TYR A 3 -9.99 -7.08 -6.42
C TYR A 3 -9.76 -8.56 -6.13
N LEU A 4 -8.49 -8.95 -6.19
CA LEU A 4 -8.00 -10.30 -5.87
C LEU A 4 -8.65 -10.82 -4.59
N ASN A 5 -9.05 -12.09 -4.69
CA ASN A 5 -9.53 -13.01 -3.66
C ASN A 5 -9.76 -12.41 -2.25
N PRO A 6 -11.02 -12.23 -1.79
CA PRO A 6 -11.32 -11.63 -0.48
C PRO A 6 -10.73 -12.38 0.73
N GLU A 7 -10.27 -13.61 0.56
CA GLU A 7 -9.71 -14.46 1.61
C GLU A 7 -8.22 -14.18 1.92
N ARG A 8 -7.47 -13.54 1.01
CA ARG A 8 -6.07 -13.11 1.23
C ARG A 8 -5.98 -11.61 0.96
N LYS A 9 -5.54 -10.82 1.95
CA LYS A 9 -5.33 -9.38 1.71
C LYS A 9 -4.35 -9.20 0.55
N PHE A 10 -4.65 -8.28 -0.38
CA PHE A 10 -3.83 -8.00 -1.56
C PHE A 10 -2.35 -7.81 -1.23
N ILE A 11 -2.06 -7.16 -0.10
CA ILE A 11 -0.71 -6.86 0.38
C ILE A 11 0.06 -8.14 0.73
N ASP A 12 -0.59 -9.14 1.32
CA ASP A 12 0.03 -10.42 1.65
C ASP A 12 0.38 -11.22 0.38
N ALA A 13 -0.51 -11.21 -0.62
CA ALA A 13 -0.23 -11.85 -1.91
C ALA A 13 0.89 -11.15 -2.70
N MET A 14 1.11 -9.85 -2.45
CA MET A 14 2.17 -9.08 -3.09
C MET A 14 3.54 -9.35 -2.47
N SER A 15 3.62 -9.61 -1.16
CA SER A 15 4.90 -9.83 -0.48
C SER A 15 5.69 -11.03 -1.02
N GLU A 16 4.98 -12.05 -1.53
CA GLU A 16 5.55 -13.23 -2.20
C GLU A 16 6.06 -12.95 -3.63
N LYS A 17 5.68 -11.84 -4.25
CA LYS A 17 5.90 -11.57 -5.69
C LYS A 17 6.85 -10.41 -5.99
N VAL A 18 7.07 -9.51 -5.02
CA VAL A 18 7.91 -8.33 -5.21
C VAL A 18 9.37 -8.64 -4.92
N SER A 19 10.27 -7.91 -5.59
CA SER A 19 11.71 -7.94 -5.35
C SER A 19 12.20 -6.63 -4.75
N LEU A 20 13.45 -6.60 -4.28
CA LEU A 20 14.09 -5.39 -3.78
C LEU A 20 14.16 -4.34 -4.89
N GLY A 21 13.81 -3.09 -4.59
CA GLY A 21 13.70 -2.00 -5.56
C GLY A 21 12.41 -2.00 -6.38
N SER A 22 11.52 -2.99 -6.20
CA SER A 22 10.20 -2.95 -6.83
C SER A 22 9.38 -1.77 -6.31
N VAL A 23 8.65 -1.10 -7.20
CA VAL A 23 7.72 -0.02 -6.82
C VAL A 23 6.29 -0.55 -6.87
N ILE A 24 5.58 -0.43 -5.75
CA ILE A 24 4.17 -0.78 -5.60
C ILE A 24 3.34 0.48 -5.77
N HIS A 25 2.50 0.51 -6.80
CA HIS A 25 1.54 1.59 -7.04
C HIS A 25 0.22 1.27 -6.35
N TYR A 26 0.07 1.72 -5.10
CA TYR A 26 -1.11 1.44 -4.30
C TYR A 26 -2.18 2.51 -4.50
N HIS A 27 -3.34 2.08 -4.98
CA HIS A 27 -4.46 2.97 -5.28
C HIS A 27 -5.51 2.91 -4.18
N PHE A 28 -5.94 4.08 -3.69
CA PHE A 28 -7.00 4.18 -2.69
C PHE A 28 -7.82 5.44 -2.86
N THR A 29 -9.06 5.39 -2.38
CA THR A 29 -9.95 6.55 -2.32
C THR A 29 -10.09 6.98 -0.88
N ALA A 30 -9.95 8.27 -0.60
CA ALA A 30 -10.10 8.82 0.74
C ALA A 30 -10.64 10.25 0.71
N HIS A 31 -11.25 10.66 1.82
CA HIS A 31 -11.54 12.08 2.04
C HIS A 31 -10.24 12.81 2.44
N ASN A 32 -10.03 14.04 1.96
CA ASN A 32 -8.80 14.81 2.20
C ASN A 32 -8.46 14.94 3.69
N ARG A 33 -9.48 15.07 4.55
CA ARG A 33 -9.33 15.19 6.01
C ARG A 33 -8.80 13.91 6.66
N GLU A 34 -9.00 12.76 6.04
CA GLU A 34 -8.59 11.45 6.57
C GLU A 34 -7.25 11.00 6.02
N MET A 35 -6.68 11.74 5.06
CA MET A 35 -5.49 11.33 4.33
C MET A 35 -4.29 10.97 5.24
N PRO A 36 -3.94 11.76 6.28
CA PRO A 36 -2.79 11.42 7.14
C PRO A 36 -2.99 10.08 7.83
N ARG A 37 -4.19 9.87 8.38
CA ARG A 37 -4.56 8.60 9.02
C ARG A 37 -4.54 7.46 8.02
N LYS A 38 -5.08 7.66 6.81
CA LYS A 38 -5.19 6.59 5.82
C LYS A 38 -3.84 6.12 5.31
N ILE A 39 -2.89 7.04 5.14
CA ILE A 39 -1.50 6.68 4.79
C ILE A 39 -0.88 5.86 5.91
N SER A 40 -1.04 6.27 7.18
CA SER A 40 -0.53 5.50 8.32
C SER A 40 -1.10 4.08 8.34
N GLU A 41 -2.41 3.92 8.17
CA GLU A 41 -3.05 2.59 8.10
C GLU A 41 -2.45 1.72 6.98
N ILE A 42 -2.28 2.29 5.77
CA ILE A 42 -1.68 1.56 4.64
C ILE A 42 -0.24 1.14 4.95
N LEU A 43 0.57 2.04 5.51
CA LEU A 43 1.96 1.73 5.86
C LEU A 43 2.07 0.67 6.97
N GLU A 44 1.14 0.67 7.92
CA GLU A 44 1.02 -0.37 8.94
C GLU A 44 0.65 -1.73 8.33
N GLU A 45 -0.25 -1.76 7.35
CA GLU A 45 -0.60 -2.98 6.63
C GLU A 45 0.62 -3.56 5.87
N PHE A 46 1.37 -2.73 5.14
CA PHE A 46 2.61 -3.16 4.46
C PHE A 46 3.68 -3.64 5.44
N ARG A 47 3.80 -3.01 6.60
CA ARG A 47 4.71 -3.45 7.66
C ARG A 47 4.27 -4.81 8.22
N GLY A 48 2.97 -5.00 8.43
CA GLY A 48 2.37 -6.24 8.92
C GLY A 48 2.57 -7.42 7.96
N SER A 49 2.66 -7.16 6.65
CA SER A 49 2.96 -8.20 5.64
C SER A 49 4.44 -8.59 5.57
N GLY A 50 5.28 -8.04 6.45
CA GLY A 50 6.72 -8.28 6.48
C GLY A 50 7.52 -7.53 5.41
N LEU A 51 6.90 -6.66 4.60
CA LEU A 51 7.62 -5.80 3.66
C LEU A 51 8.16 -4.56 4.38
N LYS A 52 9.38 -4.16 4.04
CA LYS A 52 9.89 -2.82 4.36
C LYS A 52 9.72 -1.97 3.12
N THR A 53 8.96 -0.89 3.27
CA THR A 53 8.66 0.03 2.16
C THR A 53 9.00 1.47 2.54
N GLU A 54 9.39 2.24 1.53
CA GLU A 54 9.57 3.69 1.64
C GLU A 54 8.61 4.41 0.69
N VAL A 55 8.05 5.53 1.16
CA VAL A 55 7.16 6.36 0.35
C VAL A 55 8.00 7.16 -0.63
N GLN A 56 7.81 6.90 -1.92
CA GLN A 56 8.44 7.68 -2.98
C GLN A 56 7.57 8.87 -3.37
N TYR A 57 6.28 8.62 -3.65
CA TYR A 57 5.35 9.67 -4.07
C TYR A 57 3.93 9.41 -3.59
N LEU A 58 3.21 10.50 -3.32
CA LEU A 58 1.76 10.51 -3.19
C LEU A 58 1.18 11.47 -4.21
N ARG A 59 0.29 10.97 -5.08
CA ARG A 59 -0.40 11.81 -6.07
C ARG A 59 -1.91 11.65 -5.97
N SER A 60 -2.63 12.77 -6.11
CA SER A 60 -4.06 12.76 -6.40
C SER A 60 -4.26 12.48 -7.89
N VAL A 61 -4.92 11.38 -8.22
CA VAL A 61 -5.15 10.94 -9.61
C VAL A 61 -6.46 11.50 -10.16
N LYS A 62 -7.54 11.47 -9.38
CA LYS A 62 -8.87 11.90 -9.81
C LYS A 62 -9.66 12.44 -8.62
N THR A 63 -10.49 13.45 -8.83
CA THR A 63 -11.48 13.89 -7.84
C THR A 63 -12.81 13.22 -8.15
N TYR A 64 -13.41 12.57 -7.16
CA TYR A 64 -14.72 11.90 -7.31
C TYR A 64 -15.88 12.76 -6.83
N SER A 65 -15.71 13.47 -5.71
CA SER A 65 -16.71 14.36 -5.12
C SER A 65 -16.02 15.42 -4.24
N PRO A 66 -16.72 16.46 -3.75
CA PRO A 66 -16.11 17.45 -2.87
C PRO A 66 -15.41 16.80 -1.68
N GLY A 67 -14.09 17.02 -1.59
CA GLY A 67 -13.27 16.46 -0.51
C GLY A 67 -12.85 15.01 -0.68
N VAL A 68 -13.36 14.26 -1.69
CA VAL A 68 -12.99 12.85 -1.93
C VAL A 68 -12.20 12.69 -3.22
N LYS A 69 -11.03 12.07 -3.11
CA LYS A 69 -10.10 11.87 -4.23
C LYS A 69 -9.59 10.45 -4.29
N HIS A 70 -9.28 10.02 -5.52
CA HIS A 70 -8.47 8.86 -5.81
C HIS A 70 -7.00 9.24 -5.69
N TYR A 71 -6.24 8.47 -4.94
CA TYR A 71 -4.82 8.63 -4.75
C TYR A 71 -4.07 7.44 -5.32
N ALA A 72 -2.83 7.70 -5.72
CA ALA A 72 -1.82 6.67 -5.92
C ALA A 72 -0.65 6.98 -4.98
N LEU A 73 -0.30 6.00 -4.16
CA LEU A 73 0.85 5.99 -3.27
C LEU A 73 1.87 5.03 -3.86
N ASP A 74 3.02 5.56 -4.23
CA ASP A 74 4.13 4.78 -4.77
C ASP A 74 5.06 4.41 -3.61
N LEU A 75 5.18 3.11 -3.38
CA LEU A 75 5.97 2.52 -2.30
C LEU A 75 7.12 1.71 -2.90
N GLU A 76 8.37 2.07 -2.61
CA GLU A 76 9.52 1.25 -2.99
C GLU A 76 9.75 0.17 -1.95
N VAL A 77 9.96 -1.07 -2.39
CA VAL A 77 10.37 -2.19 -1.55
C VAL A 77 11.87 -2.08 -1.27
N VAL A 78 12.20 -1.65 -0.04
CA VAL A 78 13.59 -1.49 0.42
C VAL A 78 14.08 -2.67 1.27
N GLY A 79 13.24 -3.67 1.47
CA GLY A 79 13.63 -4.95 2.08
C GLY A 79 12.47 -5.71 2.72
N TRP A 80 12.81 -6.61 3.62
CA TRP A 80 11.86 -7.41 4.39
C TRP A 80 12.18 -7.36 5.87
N SER A 81 11.15 -7.45 6.70
CA SER A 81 11.29 -7.70 8.14
C SER A 81 11.77 -9.14 8.34
N ARG A 82 12.76 -9.34 9.23
CA ARG A 82 13.34 -10.67 9.51
C ARG A 82 12.38 -11.64 10.22
N SER A 83 11.21 -11.18 10.65
CA SER A 83 10.31 -11.91 11.55
C SER A 83 9.53 -13.08 10.93
N MET A 84 9.62 -13.34 9.62
CA MET A 84 8.71 -14.30 8.94
C MET A 84 9.40 -15.42 8.13
N ARG A 85 10.72 -15.60 8.25
CA ARG A 85 11.43 -16.74 7.60
C ARG A 85 11.73 -17.91 8.54
N GLU A 86 11.02 -18.00 9.65
CA GLU A 86 11.10 -19.11 10.60
C GLU A 86 9.70 -19.62 10.94
N GLN A 87 8.96 -20.12 9.94
CA GLN A 87 7.86 -21.09 10.12
C GLN A 87 7.85 -22.04 8.93
#